data_AF-A0A1F5ZP81-F1
#
_entry.id   AF-A0A1F5ZP81-F1
#
_cell.length_a   1.000
_cell.length_b   1.000
_cell.length_c   1.000
_cell.angle_alpha   90.00
_cell.angle_beta   90.00
_cell.angle_gamma   90.00
#
_symmetry.space_group_name_H-M   'P 1'
#
loop_
_entity.id
_entity.type
_entity.pdbx_description
1 polymer ?
#
loop_
_entity_poly.entity_id
_entity_poly.type
_entity_poly.pdbx_seq_one_letter_code
_entity_poly.pdbx_strand_id
1 'polypeptide(L)'
;MKSFHTFTHMDTQRITITIPGYIYNKLKKVVPKRGISKFVADSVEKQLLIPEEDPVEAFFKMQKELQKSMPKKPSMKDILAAIDKGRM
;
A
#
# COMPACT_ATOMS: atom_id res chain seq x y z
N MET A 1 29.32 15.61 37.31
CA MET A 1 28.02 15.88 36.68
C MET A 1 27.51 14.57 36.08
N LYS A 2 26.43 14.00 36.63
CA LYS A 2 25.83 12.76 36.11
C LYS A 2 24.92 13.15 34.94
N SER A 3 25.26 12.72 33.73
CA SER A 3 24.39 12.92 32.57
C SER A 3 23.21 11.96 32.65
N PHE A 4 22.04 12.51 32.94
CA PHE A 4 20.79 11.77 32.78
C PHE A 4 20.54 11.62 31.28
N HIS A 5 20.76 10.41 30.77
CA HIS A 5 20.23 10.02 29.47
C HIS A 5 18.72 9.94 29.61
N THR A 6 18.02 10.91 29.03
CA THR A 6 16.58 10.84 28.82
C THR A 6 16.29 9.66 27.89
N PHE A 7 15.88 8.53 28.47
CA PHE A 7 15.24 7.46 27.72
C PHE A 7 13.91 8.03 27.21
N THR A 8 13.87 8.38 25.93
CA THR A 8 12.62 8.58 25.20
C THR A 8 11.79 7.31 25.36
N HIS A 9 10.65 7.43 26.02
CA HIS A 9 9.75 6.31 26.28
C HIS A 9 9.13 5.90 24.93
N MET A 10 9.74 4.96 24.22
CA MET A 10 9.15 4.39 23.01
C MET A 10 7.95 3.54 23.46
N ASP A 11 6.74 3.96 23.09
CA ASP A 11 5.50 3.22 23.37
C ASP A 11 5.53 1.89 22.59
N THR A 12 6.05 0.86 23.23
CA THR A 12 6.25 -0.46 22.63
C THR A 12 5.60 -1.50 23.51
N GLN A 13 4.77 -2.34 22.90
CA GLN A 13 4.14 -3.48 23.58
C GLN A 13 4.77 -4.77 23.10
N ARG A 14 5.16 -5.63 24.06
CA ARG A 14 5.74 -6.94 23.75
C ARG A 14 4.63 -7.95 23.54
N ILE A 15 4.58 -8.51 22.35
CA ILE A 15 3.71 -9.66 22.02
C ILE A 15 4.52 -10.96 21.98
N THR A 16 3.87 -12.07 22.30
CA THR A 16 4.42 -13.42 22.09
C THR A 16 3.65 -14.08 20.96
N ILE A 17 4.36 -14.53 19.93
CA ILE A 17 3.76 -15.16 18.74
C ILE A 17 4.41 -16.50 18.48
N THR A 18 3.64 -17.42 17.91
CA THR A 18 4.16 -18.68 17.39
C THR A 18 4.24 -18.58 15.88
N ILE A 19 5.39 -18.92 15.30
CA ILE A 19 5.60 -18.93 13.84
C ILE A 19 6.03 -20.32 13.37
N PRO A 20 5.72 -20.71 12.13
CA PRO A 20 6.20 -21.96 11.56
C PRO A 20 7.73 -22.07 11.60
N GLY A 21 8.24 -23.26 11.94
CA GLY A 21 9.68 -23.48 12.12
C GLY A 21 10.52 -23.15 10.87
N TYR A 22 9.98 -23.39 9.67
CA TYR A 22 10.66 -23.04 8.42
C TYR A 22 10.85 -21.52 8.25
N ILE A 23 9.91 -20.70 8.75
CA ILE A 23 10.01 -19.23 8.72
C ILE A 23 11.09 -18.79 9.70
N TYR A 24 11.07 -19.31 10.93
CA TYR A 24 12.09 -19.00 11.93
C TYR A 24 13.51 -19.32 11.45
N ASN A 25 13.68 -20.47 10.79
CA ASN A 25 14.97 -20.86 10.22
C ASN A 25 15.42 -19.94 9.09
N LYS A 26 14.50 -19.42 8.27
CA LYS A 26 14.81 -18.40 7.26
C LYS A 26 15.21 -17.07 7.92
N LEU A 27 14.45 -16.62 8.92
CA LEU A 27 14.73 -15.38 9.66
C LEU A 27 16.13 -15.39 10.29
N LYS A 28 16.53 -16.53 10.88
CA LYS A 28 17.87 -16.71 11.44
C LYS A 28 19.00 -16.54 10.43
N LYS A 29 18.78 -16.86 9.16
CA LYS A 29 19.79 -16.77 8.10
C LYS A 29 19.89 -15.37 7.50
N VAL A 30 18.77 -14.67 7.42
CA VAL A 30 18.67 -13.37 6.73
C VAL A 30 18.94 -12.21 7.68
N VAL A 31 18.50 -12.31 8.93
CA VAL A 31 18.52 -11.20 9.88
C VAL A 31 19.77 -11.27 10.76
N PRO A 32 20.50 -10.15 10.98
CA PRO A 32 21.64 -10.13 11.87
C PRO A 32 21.26 -10.54 13.31
N LYS A 33 22.26 -10.99 14.07
CA LYS A 33 22.07 -11.43 15.46
C LYS A 33 21.34 -10.35 16.26
N ARG A 34 20.25 -10.73 16.95
CA ARG A 34 19.33 -9.86 17.71
C ARG A 34 18.40 -8.93 16.89
N GLY A 35 18.40 -9.03 15.55
CA GLY A 35 17.55 -8.19 14.69
C GLY A 35 16.12 -8.71 14.44
N ILE A 36 15.80 -9.94 14.87
CA ILE A 36 14.52 -10.59 14.49
C ILE A 36 13.31 -9.79 14.95
N SER A 37 13.30 -9.31 16.20
CA SER A 37 12.16 -8.52 16.72
C SER A 37 11.94 -7.24 15.93
N LYS A 38 13.04 -6.54 15.59
CA LYS A 38 12.97 -5.32 14.77
C LYS A 38 12.45 -5.65 13.37
N PHE A 39 13.00 -6.67 12.73
CA PHE A 39 12.56 -7.09 11.39
C PHE A 39 11.06 -7.42 11.36
N VAL A 40 10.56 -8.14 12.37
CA VAL A 40 9.14 -8.48 12.46
C VAL A 40 8.31 -7.22 12.69
N ALA A 41 8.71 -6.34 13.62
CA ALA A 41 8.02 -5.07 13.85
C ALA A 41 7.94 -4.22 12.59
N ASP A 42 9.07 -3.98 11.91
CA ASP A 42 9.15 -3.21 10.66
C ASP A 42 8.28 -3.82 9.55
N SER A 43 8.19 -5.16 9.49
CA SER A 43 7.39 -5.87 8.48
C SER A 43 5.89 -5.73 8.75
N VAL A 44 5.49 -5.82 10.01
CA VAL A 44 4.09 -5.64 10.44
C VAL A 44 3.68 -4.19 10.24
N GLU A 45 4.52 -3.24 10.65
CA GLU A 45 4.27 -1.81 10.45
C GLU A 45 4.09 -1.49 8.97
N LYS A 46 4.95 -2.00 8.09
CA LYS A 46 4.79 -1.82 6.64
C LYS A 46 3.48 -2.37 6.09
N GLN A 47 2.95 -3.47 6.63
CA GLN A 47 1.67 -4.04 6.19
C GLN A 47 0.49 -3.23 6.72
N LEU A 48 0.57 -2.72 7.94
CA LEU A 48 -0.49 -1.92 8.57
C LEU A 48 -0.50 -0.46 8.09
N LEU A 49 0.66 0.07 7.66
CA LEU A 49 0.79 1.40 7.07
C LEU A 49 0.42 1.44 5.58
N ILE A 50 0.08 0.31 4.96
CA ILE A 50 -0.62 0.35 3.68
C ILE A 50 -1.98 0.96 4.01
N PRO A 51 -2.28 2.19 3.57
CA PRO A 51 -3.61 2.71 3.76
C PRO A 51 -4.56 1.70 3.11
N GLU A 52 -5.52 1.18 3.87
CA GLU A 52 -6.75 0.70 3.27
C GLU A 52 -7.32 1.91 2.54
N GLU A 53 -6.95 2.12 1.27
CA GLU A 53 -7.70 3.03 0.42
C GLU A 53 -9.12 2.50 0.47
N ASP A 54 -10.04 3.29 1.06
CA ASP A 54 -11.45 2.93 1.05
C ASP A 54 -11.79 2.59 -0.40
N PRO A 55 -12.24 1.35 -0.69
CA PRO A 55 -12.51 0.93 -2.06
C PRO A 55 -13.49 1.88 -2.77
N VAL A 56 -14.33 2.58 -2.00
CA VAL A 56 -15.20 3.65 -2.49
C VAL A 56 -14.40 4.87 -2.93
N GLU A 57 -13.45 5.35 -2.11
CA GLU A 57 -12.58 6.47 -2.47
C GLU A 57 -11.66 6.14 -3.66
N ALA A 58 -11.11 4.92 -3.70
CA ALA A 58 -10.32 4.42 -4.82
C ALA A 58 -11.14 4.41 -6.12
N PHE A 59 -12.40 3.98 -6.07
CA PHE A 59 -13.32 4.02 -7.20
C PHE A 59 -13.59 5.45 -7.69
N PHE A 60 -13.87 6.38 -6.78
CA PHE A 60 -14.11 7.79 -7.14
C PHE A 60 -12.86 8.47 -7.73
N LYS A 61 -11.68 8.14 -7.21
CA LYS A 61 -10.39 8.64 -7.75
C LYS A 61 -10.17 8.14 -9.17
N MET A 62 -10.37 6.84 -9.41
CA MET A 62 -10.30 6.25 -10.75
C MET A 62 -11.32 6.88 -11.71
N GLN A 63 -12.56 7.10 -11.27
CA GLN A 63 -13.60 7.73 -12.09
C GLN A 63 -13.22 9.16 -12.50
N LYS A 64 -12.64 9.96 -11.58
CA LYS A 64 -12.18 11.32 -11.87
C LYS A 64 -11.03 11.33 -12.88
N GLU A 65 -10.08 10.41 -12.78
CA GLU A 65 -8.97 10.29 -13.73
C GLU A 65 -9.44 9.87 -15.12
N LEU A 66 -10.39 8.94 -15.18
CA LEU A 66 -11.06 8.55 -16.40
C LEU A 66 -11.82 9.72 -17.04
N GLN A 67 -12.55 10.52 -16.27
CA GLN A 67 -13.24 11.70 -16.80
C GLN A 67 -12.28 12.77 -17.33
N LYS A 68 -11.09 12.94 -16.72
CA LYS A 68 -10.07 13.88 -17.20
C LYS A 68 -9.40 13.42 -18.50
N SER A 69 -9.22 12.11 -18.66
CA SER A 69 -8.52 11.51 -19.79
C SER A 69 -9.44 11.13 -20.96
N MET A 70 -10.75 10.99 -20.73
CA MET A 70 -11.69 10.68 -21.79
C MET A 70 -11.91 11.90 -22.70
N PRO A 71 -11.85 11.72 -24.03
CA PRO A 71 -12.32 12.72 -24.96
C PRO A 71 -13.80 13.00 -24.70
N LYS A 72 -14.22 14.25 -24.90
CA LYS A 72 -15.63 14.65 -24.77
C LYS A 72 -16.51 13.67 -25.55
N LYS A 73 -17.62 13.24 -24.93
CA LYS A 73 -18.56 12.31 -25.56
C LYS A 73 -18.87 12.77 -26.98
N PRO A 74 -18.69 11.91 -28.00
CA PRO A 74 -18.98 12.30 -29.37
C PRO A 74 -20.45 12.70 -29.48
N SER A 75 -20.73 13.79 -30.20
CA SER A 75 -22.11 14.19 -30.43
C SER A 75 -22.78 13.20 -31.38
N MET A 76 -24.11 13.17 -31.38
CA MET A 76 -24.85 12.28 -32.28
C MET A 76 -24.50 12.51 -33.76
N LYS A 77 -24.10 13.74 -34.12
CA LYS A 77 -23.64 14.08 -35.48
C LYS A 77 -22.30 13.41 -35.81
N ASP A 78 -21.38 13.36 -34.86
CA ASP A 78 -20.06 12.73 -35.04
C ASP A 78 -20.19 11.22 -35.19
N ILE A 79 -21.15 10.63 -34.45
CA ILE A 79 -21.48 9.20 -34.54
C ILE A 79 -22.07 8.88 -35.91
N LEU A 80 -23.03 9.66 -36.39
CA LEU A 80 -23.65 9.46 -37.70
C LEU A 80 -22.64 9.63 -38.85
N ALA A 81 -21.78 10.64 -38.77
CA ALA A 81 -20.72 10.86 -39.77
C ALA A 81 -19.70 9.71 -39.83
N ALA A 82 -19.36 9.10 -38.70
CA ALA A 82 -18.49 7.92 -38.66
C ALA A 82 -19.15 6.68 -39.28
N ILE A 83 -20.46 6.49 -39.05
CA ILE A 83 -21.24 5.40 -39.64
C ILE A 83 -21.31 5.54 -41.17
N ASP A 84 -21.56 6.74 -41.67
CA ASP A 84 -21.62 7.00 -43.12
C ASP A 84 -20.25 6.81 -43.78
N LYS A 85 -19.17 7.23 -43.13
CA LYS A 85 -17.79 7.03 -43.62
C LYS A 85 -17.37 5.55 -43.69
N GLY A 86 -17.90 4.69 -42.81
CA GLY A 86 -17.65 3.25 -42.85
C GLY A 86 -18.49 2.48 -43.87
N ARG A 87 -19.43 3.15 -44.55
CA ARG A 87 -20.31 2.57 -45.59
C ARG A 87 -19.91 2.94 -47.02
N MET A 88 -18.92 3.82 -47.20
CA MET A 88 -18.23 4.05 -48.47
C MET A 88 -16.98 3.17 -48.56
#